data_AF-A0AAV8XMG9-F1
#
_entry.id   AF-A0AAV8XMG9-F1
#
_cell.length_a   1.000
_cell.length_b   1.000
_cell.length_c   1.000
_cell.angle_alpha   90.00
_cell.angle_beta   90.00
_cell.angle_gamma   90.00
#
_symmetry.space_group_name_H-M   'P 1'
#
loop_
_entity.id
_entity.type
_entity.pdbx_description
1 polymer ?
#
loop_
_entity_poly.entity_id
_entity_poly.type
_entity_poly.pdbx_seq_one_letter_code
_entity_poly.pdbx_strand_id
1 'polypeptide(L)'
;MLVHGILTDILGMKRVAARLVWKELNVLQNEHRKQVALDMVSRADNEPNFIKHIITGDETWVYEYDMQTSRQSSEWHYDDEPKPKKPRQSRSKVKAMLTDFFLLSRRGTFRIPSGRTDG
;
A
#
# COMPACT_ATOMS: atom_id res chain seq x y z
N MET A 1 -2.59 2.75 -38.15
CA MET A 1 -3.58 2.96 -37.07
C MET A 1 -2.98 2.35 -35.80
N LEU A 2 -2.63 3.16 -34.80
CA LEU A 2 -1.95 2.67 -33.60
C LEU A 2 -2.95 1.88 -32.75
N VAL A 3 -2.54 0.75 -32.20
CA VAL A 3 -3.34 -0.12 -31.30
C VAL A 3 -4.02 0.71 -30.20
N HIS A 4 -3.36 1.78 -29.74
CA HIS A 4 -3.92 2.73 -28.78
C HIS A 4 -5.24 3.36 -29.24
N GLY A 5 -5.31 3.88 -30.47
CA GLY A 5 -6.51 4.56 -30.98
C GLY A 5 -7.68 3.61 -31.23
N ILE A 6 -7.42 2.33 -31.53
CA ILE A 6 -8.50 1.33 -31.60
C ILE A 6 -9.08 1.10 -30.20
N LEU A 7 -8.22 0.96 -29.19
CA LEU A 7 -8.65 0.70 -27.82
C LEU A 7 -9.37 1.90 -27.20
N THR A 8 -8.88 3.12 -27.39
CA THR A 8 -9.50 4.32 -26.80
C THR A 8 -10.65 4.87 -27.64
N ASP A 9 -10.44 5.05 -28.95
CA ASP A 9 -11.34 5.87 -29.76
C ASP A 9 -12.46 5.04 -30.39
N ILE A 10 -12.21 3.76 -30.69
CA ILE A 10 -13.22 2.85 -31.25
C ILE A 10 -13.91 2.06 -30.14
N LEU A 11 -13.13 1.48 -29.22
CA LEU A 11 -13.64 0.60 -28.17
C LEU A 11 -13.95 1.33 -26.85
N GLY A 12 -13.55 2.61 -26.68
CA GLY A 12 -13.86 3.38 -25.47
C GLY A 12 -13.18 2.85 -24.20
N MET A 13 -12.09 2.10 -24.33
CA MET A 13 -11.39 1.48 -23.21
C MET A 13 -10.37 2.42 -22.58
N LYS A 14 -10.21 2.32 -21.25
CA LYS A 14 -9.20 3.03 -20.48
C LYS A 14 -8.17 2.07 -19.90
N ARG A 15 -6.93 2.54 -19.76
CA ARG A 15 -5.87 1.76 -19.09
C ARG A 15 -5.96 1.97 -17.58
N VAL A 16 -6.26 0.91 -16.84
CA VAL A 16 -6.47 0.94 -15.38
C VAL A 16 -5.45 0.07 -14.68
N ALA A 17 -4.79 0.61 -13.66
CA ALA A 17 -3.92 -0.17 -12.78
C ALA A 17 -4.76 -0.99 -11.80
N ALA A 18 -4.36 -2.25 -11.57
CA ALA A 18 -4.99 -3.10 -10.58
C ALA A 18 -4.89 -2.51 -9.17
N ARG A 19 -5.99 -2.58 -8.41
CA ARG A 19 -6.02 -2.14 -7.01
C ARG A 19 -5.41 -3.24 -6.15
N LEU A 20 -4.29 -2.94 -5.48
CA LEU A 20 -3.77 -3.81 -4.43
C LEU A 20 -4.71 -3.78 -3.22
N VAL A 21 -5.27 -4.94 -2.90
CA VAL A 21 -6.07 -5.15 -1.68
C VAL A 21 -5.34 -6.16 -0.82
N TRP A 22 -4.92 -5.74 0.38
CA TRP A 22 -4.15 -6.58 1.29
C TRP A 22 -4.99 -7.68 1.93
N LYS A 23 -6.26 -7.37 2.24
CA LYS A 23 -7.23 -8.30 2.83
C LYS A 23 -8.65 -7.75 2.62
N GLU A 24 -9.63 -8.62 2.38
CA GLU A 24 -11.04 -8.23 2.45
C GLU A 24 -11.44 -8.11 3.92
N LEU A 25 -11.93 -6.93 4.32
CA LEU A 25 -12.37 -6.65 5.67
C LEU A 25 -13.82 -7.06 5.85
N ASN A 26 -14.17 -7.65 6.99
CA ASN A 26 -15.56 -7.88 7.34
C ASN A 26 -16.24 -6.59 7.83
N VAL A 27 -17.57 -6.58 7.92
CA VAL A 27 -18.37 -5.40 8.30
C VAL A 27 -17.96 -4.87 9.69
N LEU A 28 -17.72 -5.76 10.65
CA LEU A 28 -17.34 -5.38 12.02
C LEU A 28 -15.95 -4.76 12.09
N GLN A 29 -14.98 -5.29 11.35
CA GLN A 29 -13.63 -4.73 11.22
C GLN A 29 -13.67 -3.35 10.58
N ASN A 30 -14.54 -3.16 9.59
CA ASN A 30 -14.70 -1.87 8.94
C ASN A 30 -15.29 -0.82 9.90
N GLU A 31 -16.35 -1.18 10.62
CA GLU A 31 -16.98 -0.27 11.58
C GLU A 31 -16.04 0.08 12.73
N HIS A 32 -15.30 -0.91 13.26
CA HIS A 32 -14.31 -0.65 14.30
C HIS A 32 -13.20 0.29 13.81
N ARG A 33 -12.68 0.09 12.59
CA ARG A 33 -11.69 1.00 11.98
C ARG A 33 -12.23 2.42 11.84
N LYS A 34 -13.49 2.57 11.44
CA LYS A 34 -14.15 3.88 11.32
C LYS A 34 -14.26 4.58 12.67
N GLN A 35 -14.67 3.85 13.71
CA GLN A 35 -14.78 4.40 15.06
C GLN A 35 -13.43 4.90 15.59
N VAL A 36 -12.38 4.08 15.47
CA VAL A 36 -11.02 4.46 15.87
C VAL A 36 -10.52 5.67 15.08
N ALA A 37 -10.79 5.73 13.77
CA ALA A 37 -10.38 6.86 12.94
C ALA A 37 -11.09 8.16 13.37
N LEU A 38 -12.39 8.11 13.67
CA LEU A 38 -13.14 9.28 14.15
C LEU A 38 -12.63 9.78 15.51
N ASP A 39 -12.29 8.87 16.43
CA ASP A 39 -11.68 9.23 17.71
C ASP A 39 -10.32 9.90 17.52
N MET A 40 -9.46 9.33 16.68
CA MET A 40 -8.13 9.89 16.38
C MET A 40 -8.21 11.28 15.74
N VAL A 41 -9.17 11.51 14.83
CA VAL A 41 -9.41 12.83 14.21
C VAL A 41 -9.88 13.84 15.26
N SER A 42 -10.88 13.48 16.06
CA SER A 42 -11.37 14.34 17.15
C SER A 42 -10.24 14.74 18.12
N ARG A 43 -9.37 13.79 18.48
CA ARG A 43 -8.21 14.08 19.34
C ARG A 43 -7.19 15.00 18.67
N ALA A 44 -6.91 14.79 17.38
CA ALA A 44 -6.00 15.65 16.64
C ALA A 44 -6.52 17.09 16.51
N ASP A 45 -7.84 17.27 16.36
CA ASP A 45 -8.48 18.59 16.29
C ASP A 45 -8.48 19.32 17.64
N ASN A 46 -8.68 18.59 18.75
CA ASN A 46 -8.72 19.16 20.10
C ASN A 46 -7.33 19.39 20.71
N GLU A 47 -6.32 18.62 20.31
CA GLU A 47 -4.95 18.67 20.85
C GLU A 47 -3.92 19.02 19.75
N PRO A 48 -3.54 20.30 19.57
CA PRO A 48 -2.69 20.75 18.46
C PRO A 48 -1.30 20.10 18.37
N ASN A 49 -0.82 19.50 19.47
CA ASN A 49 0.47 18.81 19.52
C ASN A 49 0.34 17.28 19.55
N PHE A 50 -0.87 16.70 19.52
CA PHE A 50 -1.08 15.26 19.61
C PHE A 50 -0.26 14.50 18.56
N ILE A 51 -0.34 14.92 17.29
CA ILE A 51 0.38 14.28 16.17
C ILE A 51 1.92 14.36 16.35
N LYS A 52 2.44 15.44 16.93
CA LYS A 52 3.90 15.62 17.10
C LYS A 52 4.51 14.64 18.10
N HIS A 53 3.70 14.08 18.99
CA HIS A 53 4.12 13.11 20.01
C HIS A 53 3.91 11.66 19.57
N ILE A 54 3.31 11.41 18.40
CA ILE A 54 3.13 10.06 17.89
C ILE A 54 4.48 9.55 17.38
N ILE A 55 4.99 8.53 18.06
CA ILE A 55 6.04 7.65 17.55
C ILE A 55 5.33 6.50 16.86
N THR A 56 5.57 6.34 15.55
CA THR A 56 5.12 5.17 14.80
C THR A 56 6.30 4.26 14.51
N GLY A 57 6.07 2.98 14.37
CA GLY A 57 7.07 2.05 13.88
C GLY A 57 6.40 0.92 13.13
N ASP A 58 7.11 0.36 12.17
CA ASP A 58 6.63 -0.75 11.36
C ASP A 58 7.78 -1.66 10.92
N GLU A 59 7.44 -2.89 10.57
CA GLU A 59 8.36 -3.89 10.05
C GLU A 59 8.05 -4.18 8.59
N THR A 60 9.01 -3.90 7.70
CA THR A 60 8.88 -4.14 6.27
C THR A 60 9.92 -5.14 5.80
N TRP A 61 9.49 -6.11 4.99
CA TRP A 61 10.40 -7.01 4.29
C TRP A 61 10.98 -6.33 3.04
N VAL A 62 12.32 -6.26 2.96
CA VAL A 62 13.07 -5.77 1.81
C VAL A 62 13.58 -6.97 1.01
N TYR A 63 13.36 -6.97 -0.30
CA TYR A 63 13.69 -8.05 -1.23
C TYR A 63 14.82 -7.63 -2.18
N GLU A 64 15.63 -8.59 -2.63
CA GLU A 64 16.77 -8.33 -3.52
C GLU A 64 16.35 -7.88 -4.94
N TYR A 65 15.16 -8.28 -5.40
CA TYR A 65 14.55 -7.79 -6.65
C TYR A 65 13.14 -7.21 -6.40
N ASP A 66 12.81 -6.14 -7.11
CA ASP A 66 11.51 -5.47 -7.01
C ASP A 66 10.41 -6.26 -7.76
N MET A 67 9.31 -6.55 -7.07
CA MET A 67 8.12 -7.10 -7.72
C MET A 67 7.61 -6.13 -8.79
N GLN A 68 6.95 -6.65 -9.86
CA GLN A 68 6.33 -5.79 -10.87
C GLN A 68 5.49 -4.70 -10.21
N THR A 69 5.81 -3.44 -10.53
CA THR A 69 5.10 -2.29 -9.94
C THR A 69 3.65 -2.30 -10.42
N SER A 70 2.73 -1.78 -9.60
CA SER A 70 1.30 -1.64 -9.98
C SER A 70 1.10 -1.02 -11.37
N ARG A 71 2.04 -0.16 -11.79
CA ARG A 71 2.11 0.46 -13.12
C ARG A 71 2.41 -0.54 -14.25
N GLN A 72 3.22 -1.56 -14.01
CA GLN A 72 3.51 -2.63 -14.96
C GLN A 72 2.34 -3.62 -15.10
N SER A 73 1.44 -3.67 -14.11
CA SER A 73 0.25 -4.53 -14.12
C SER A 73 -1.02 -3.85 -14.67
N SER A 74 -0.89 -2.76 -15.43
CA SER A 74 -2.05 -2.04 -15.96
C SER A 74 -2.69 -2.78 -17.14
N GLU A 75 -4.01 -2.90 -17.13
CA GLU A 75 -4.80 -3.59 -18.16
C GLU A 75 -5.83 -2.62 -18.77
N TRP A 76 -6.30 -2.92 -19.98
CA TRP A 76 -7.35 -2.15 -20.66
C TRP A 76 -8.72 -2.63 -20.19
N HIS A 77 -9.57 -1.71 -19.75
CA HIS A 77 -10.90 -1.99 -19.22
C HIS A 77 -11.95 -1.04 -19.80
N TYR A 78 -13.19 -1.51 -19.85
CA TYR A 78 -14.35 -0.66 -20.11
C TYR A 78 -14.74 0.13 -18.86
N ASP A 79 -15.53 1.20 -19.03
CA ASP A 79 -15.86 2.11 -17.93
C ASP A 79 -16.71 1.47 -16.83
N ASP A 80 -17.58 0.52 -17.19
CA ASP A 80 -18.50 -0.17 -16.29
C ASP A 80 -17.89 -1.39 -15.59
N GLU A 81 -16.67 -1.77 -15.95
CA GLU A 81 -16.02 -2.94 -15.38
C GLU A 81 -15.38 -2.64 -14.01
N PRO A 82 -15.48 -3.56 -13.04
CA PRO A 82 -14.81 -3.41 -11.76
C PRO A 82 -13.28 -3.43 -11.98
N LYS A 83 -12.57 -2.60 -11.20
CA LYS A 83 -11.11 -2.57 -11.28
C LYS A 83 -10.52 -3.97 -11.04
N PRO A 84 -9.53 -4.39 -11.84
CA PRO A 84 -8.91 -5.69 -11.67
C PRO A 84 -8.27 -5.78 -10.28
N LYS A 85 -8.55 -6.88 -9.59
CA LYS A 85 -7.89 -7.27 -8.34
C LYS A 85 -6.83 -8.30 -8.70
N LYS A 86 -5.58 -8.07 -8.32
CA LYS A 86 -4.52 -9.08 -8.47
C LYS A 86 -4.01 -9.55 -7.12
N PRO A 87 -3.89 -10.88 -6.91
CA PRO A 87 -3.20 -11.42 -5.74
C PRO A 87 -1.72 -11.08 -5.82
N ARG A 88 -1.08 -10.93 -4.66
CA ARG A 88 0.33 -10.58 -4.57
C ARG A 88 1.19 -11.72 -5.14
N GLN A 89 2.06 -11.40 -6.11
CA GLN A 89 2.97 -12.37 -6.74
C GLN A 89 4.00 -12.92 -5.72
N SER A 90 4.58 -14.08 -6.04
CA SER A 90 5.63 -14.72 -5.24
C SER A 90 6.88 -13.84 -5.18
N ARG A 91 7.51 -13.78 -4.01
CA ARG A 91 8.64 -12.88 -3.71
C ARG A 91 9.97 -13.62 -3.87
N SER A 92 11.09 -12.90 -3.99
CA SER A 92 12.42 -13.52 -4.04
C SER A 92 12.70 -14.33 -2.78
N LYS A 93 13.55 -15.36 -2.90
CA LYS A 93 13.97 -16.22 -1.77
C LYS A 93 14.81 -15.44 -0.75
N VAL A 94 15.59 -14.47 -1.20
CA VAL A 94 16.38 -13.58 -0.34
C VAL A 94 15.51 -12.41 0.11
N LYS A 95 15.42 -12.23 1.44
CA LYS A 95 14.69 -11.12 2.09
C LYS A 95 15.42 -10.69 3.36
N ALA A 96 15.36 -9.42 3.68
CA ALA A 96 15.78 -8.85 4.96
C ALA A 96 14.57 -8.20 5.65
N MET A 97 14.49 -8.26 6.97
CA MET A 97 13.48 -7.53 7.74
C MET A 97 14.06 -6.17 8.14
N LEU A 98 13.35 -5.11 7.81
CA LEU A 98 13.64 -3.75 8.24
C LEU A 98 12.61 -3.35 9.29
N THR A 99 13.05 -3.06 10.50
CA THR A 99 12.24 -2.44 11.55
C THR A 99 12.60 -0.96 11.60
N ASP A 100 11.62 -0.08 11.46
CA ASP A 100 11.84 1.37 11.47
C ASP A 100 10.89 2.06 12.45
N PHE A 101 11.37 3.12 13.08
CA PHE A 101 10.61 3.96 14.01
C PHE A 101 10.75 5.42 13.59
N PHE A 102 9.63 6.13 13.52
CA PHE A 102 9.58 7.52 13.12
C PHE A 102 8.79 8.35 14.12
N LEU A 103 9.37 9.50 14.49
CA LEU A 103 8.68 10.58 15.19
C LEU A 103 8.48 11.73 14.20
N LEU A 104 7.27 12.28 14.11
CA LEU A 104 6.98 13.37 13.17
C LEU A 104 7.85 14.63 13.43
N SER A 105 8.29 14.80 14.68
CA SER A 105 9.15 15.89 15.15
C SER A 105 10.65 15.69 14.81
N ARG A 106 11.15 14.45 14.68
CA ARG A 106 12.56 14.15 14.35
C ARG A 106 12.68 12.79 13.66
N ARG A 107 13.23 12.76 12.45
CA ARG A 107 13.66 11.51 11.80
C ARG A 107 14.83 10.93 12.59
N GLY A 108 14.60 9.87 13.37
CA GLY A 108 15.64 9.06 13.99
C GLY A 108 15.54 7.64 13.46
N THR A 109 16.33 7.29 12.46
CA THR A 109 16.37 5.93 11.93
C THR A 109 17.26 5.09 12.84
N PHE A 110 16.69 4.10 13.52
CA PHE A 110 17.47 3.11 14.26
C PHE A 110 17.58 1.83 13.40
N ARG A 111 18.74 1.61 12.77
CA ARG A 111 19.01 0.35 12.06
C ARG A 111 19.56 -0.68 13.05
N ILE A 112 18.80 -1.73 13.30
CA ILE A 112 19.30 -2.96 13.94
C ILE A 112 19.98 -3.80 12.85
N PRO A 113 21.19 -4.37 13.07
CA PRO A 113 21.85 -5.22 12.08
C PRO A 113 20.97 -6.42 11.74
N SER A 114 20.74 -6.65 10.45
CA SER A 114 19.95 -7.76 9.93
C SER A 114 20.56 -9.10 10.36
N GLY A 115 19.77 -9.95 11.02
CA GLY A 115 20.04 -11.38 11.09
C GLY A 115 19.65 -12.04 9.77
N ARG A 116 20.60 -12.73 9.13
CA ARG A 116 20.33 -13.56 7.96
C ARG A 116 19.59 -14.81 8.44
N THR A 117 18.34 -15.00 8.03
CA THR A 117 17.69 -16.31 8.14
C THR A 117 18.08 -17.11 6.91
N ASP A 118 19.10 -17.96 7.03
CA ASP A 118 19.34 -19.03 6.06
C ASP A 118 18.19 -20.05 6.19
N GLY A 119 17.77 -20.58 5.03
CA GLY A 119 16.50 -21.26 4.80
C GLY A 119 16.26 -22.55 5.58
#